data_AF-A0A655XM52-F1
#
_entry.id   AF-A0A655XM52-F1
#
_cell.length_a   1.000
_cell.length_b   1.000
_cell.length_c   1.000
_cell.angle_alpha   90.00
_cell.angle_beta   90.00
_cell.angle_gamma   90.00
#
_symmetry.space_group_name_H-M   'P 1'
#
loop_
_entity.id
_entity.type
_entity.pdbx_description
1 polymer ?
#
loop_
_entity_poly.entity_id
_entity_poly.type
_entity_poly.pdbx_seq_one_letter_code
_entity_poly.pdbx_strand_id
1 'polypeptide(L)'
;MKVLTEKGDMMQVEINGWRKSKGFGRVIQEDFGMNIAVASLLKEAAMSDAIVTTGEQKVDDMTGLPWEQVSAKVWMKKEAMLNDINPVWEKAREAYKTNCSVCHTQPDEAHFDANTWPGMFDGMLAFVNFDTDSEALVLKYLQKHSSDFAEGHH
;
A
#
# COMPACT_ATOMS: atom_id res chain seq x y z
N MET A 1 9.10 1.36 -5.61
CA MET A 1 9.33 0.34 -6.66
C MET A 1 10.34 0.88 -7.66
N LYS A 2 11.22 0.04 -8.19
CA LYS A 2 12.24 0.42 -9.19
C LYS A 2 12.25 -0.56 -10.35
N VAL A 3 12.38 -0.06 -11.58
CA VAL A 3 12.60 -0.90 -12.77
C VAL A 3 14.08 -1.29 -12.85
N LEU A 4 14.38 -2.58 -13.02
CA LEU A 4 15.74 -3.11 -13.10
C LEU A 4 16.18 -3.37 -14.53
N THR A 5 15.36 -4.08 -15.30
CA THR A 5 15.65 -4.45 -16.69
C THR A 5 14.36 -4.76 -17.45
N GLU A 6 14.45 -4.77 -18.77
CA GLU A 6 13.34 -5.08 -19.68
C GLU A 6 13.73 -6.18 -20.65
N LYS A 7 12.79 -7.09 -20.92
CA LYS A 7 12.98 -8.18 -21.88
C LYS A 7 11.68 -8.45 -22.63
N GLY A 8 11.61 -7.98 -23.89
CA GLY A 8 10.37 -8.03 -24.68
C GLY A 8 9.24 -7.27 -23.98
N ASP A 9 8.10 -7.92 -23.81
CA ASP A 9 6.90 -7.36 -23.16
C ASP A 9 6.94 -7.44 -21.63
N MET A 10 8.02 -7.97 -21.07
CA MET A 10 8.23 -8.13 -19.64
C MET A 10 9.24 -7.12 -19.12
N MET A 11 9.08 -6.75 -17.86
CA MET A 11 10.04 -5.95 -17.11
C MET A 11 10.27 -6.57 -15.73
N GLN A 12 11.50 -6.51 -15.27
CA GLN A 12 11.85 -6.90 -13.92
C GLN A 12 11.80 -5.67 -13.02
N VAL A 13 11.06 -5.77 -11.93
CA VAL A 13 10.94 -4.72 -10.93
C VAL A 13 11.47 -5.18 -9.58
N GLU A 14 11.97 -4.22 -8.82
CA GLU A 14 12.32 -4.37 -7.41
C GLU A 14 11.31 -3.65 -6.55
N ILE A 15 10.74 -4.38 -5.60
CA ILE A 15 9.80 -3.87 -4.61
C ILE A 15 10.48 -3.93 -3.25
N ASN A 16 10.79 -2.76 -2.70
CA ASN A 16 11.32 -2.61 -1.35
C ASN A 16 10.18 -2.28 -0.39
N GLY A 17 10.28 -2.77 0.84
CA GLY A 17 9.34 -2.48 1.90
C GLY A 17 9.63 -3.31 3.14
N TRP A 18 8.64 -3.44 4.00
CA TRP A 18 8.73 -4.21 5.24
C TRP A 18 7.67 -5.30 5.30
N ARG A 19 7.93 -6.39 5.99
CA ARG A 19 6.92 -7.41 6.28
C ARG A 19 7.02 -7.90 7.70
N LYS A 20 5.90 -8.37 8.24
CA LYS A 20 5.89 -9.12 9.50
C LYS A 20 6.64 -10.44 9.26
N SER A 21 7.67 -10.71 10.05
CA SER A 21 8.49 -11.92 9.89
C SER A 21 7.78 -13.17 10.44
N LYS A 22 6.76 -12.99 11.28
CA LYS A 22 5.89 -14.08 11.73
C LYS A 22 4.98 -14.56 10.58
N GLY A 23 4.97 -15.87 10.33
CA GLY A 23 4.15 -16.50 9.30
C GLY A 23 4.89 -16.71 7.98
N PHE A 24 4.21 -16.52 6.85
CA PHE A 24 4.78 -16.75 5.52
C PHE A 24 5.31 -15.48 4.83
N GLY A 25 5.27 -14.32 5.49
CA GLY A 25 5.83 -13.07 4.93
C GLY A 25 5.26 -12.66 3.56
N ARG A 26 3.97 -12.93 3.33
CA ARG A 26 3.34 -12.78 2.00
C ARG A 26 3.01 -11.35 1.61
N VAL A 27 2.82 -10.46 2.58
CA VAL A 27 2.42 -9.07 2.33
C VAL A 27 3.63 -8.17 2.59
N ILE A 28 4.00 -7.39 1.58
CA ILE A 28 5.00 -6.33 1.69
C ILE A 28 4.24 -5.03 1.95
N GLN A 29 4.65 -4.35 3.01
CA GLN A 29 4.12 -3.08 3.48
C GLN A 29 5.07 -1.95 3.08
N GLU A 30 4.54 -0.74 2.98
CA GLU A 30 5.29 0.47 2.59
C GLU A 30 6.52 0.69 3.47
N ASP A 31 6.34 0.71 4.80
CA ASP A 31 7.41 0.94 5.76
C ASP A 31 7.19 0.15 7.07
N PHE A 32 8.17 0.20 7.96
CA PHE A 32 8.10 -0.41 9.29
C PHE A 32 6.91 0.15 10.08
N GLY A 33 6.07 -0.74 10.60
CA GLY A 33 4.88 -0.35 11.38
C GLY A 33 3.74 0.27 10.58
N MET A 34 3.91 0.54 9.28
CA MET A 34 2.86 1.10 8.42
C MET A 34 2.12 -0.02 7.69
N ASN A 35 0.84 -0.26 8.03
CA ASN A 35 0.03 -1.31 7.39
C ASN A 35 -0.56 -0.83 6.05
N ILE A 36 0.32 -0.42 5.13
CA ILE A 36 -0.01 -0.01 3.76
C ILE A 36 0.55 -1.06 2.80
N ALA A 37 -0.30 -1.98 2.33
CA ALA A 37 0.16 -3.08 1.47
C ALA A 37 0.60 -2.55 0.09
N VAL A 38 1.85 -2.79 -0.30
CA VAL A 38 2.41 -2.40 -1.61
C VAL A 38 2.61 -3.59 -2.55
N ALA A 39 2.64 -4.80 -2.00
CA ALA A 39 2.69 -6.04 -2.76
C ALA A 39 2.15 -7.22 -1.94
N SER A 40 1.61 -8.20 -2.66
CA SER A 40 1.26 -9.51 -2.09
C SER A 40 1.86 -10.61 -2.96
N LEU A 41 2.54 -11.54 -2.31
CA LEU A 41 3.22 -12.66 -2.95
C LEU A 41 2.47 -13.97 -2.63
N LEU A 42 2.54 -14.89 -3.60
CA LEU A 42 2.25 -16.30 -3.32
C LEU A 42 3.25 -16.82 -2.29
N LYS A 43 2.84 -17.83 -1.52
CA LYS A 43 3.64 -18.38 -0.42
C LYS A 43 5.02 -18.82 -0.92
N GLU A 44 5.07 -19.50 -2.05
CA GLU A 44 6.28 -20.04 -2.64
C GLU A 44 7.25 -18.93 -3.04
N ALA A 45 6.73 -17.82 -3.57
CA ALA A 45 7.53 -16.65 -3.92
C ALA A 45 8.02 -15.89 -2.67
N ALA A 46 7.15 -15.72 -1.67
CA ALA A 46 7.49 -15.02 -0.43
C ALA A 46 8.58 -15.74 0.39
N MET A 47 8.65 -17.07 0.27
CA MET A 47 9.62 -17.91 0.97
C MET A 47 10.87 -18.26 0.14
N SER A 48 11.01 -17.70 -1.06
CA SER A 48 12.13 -18.00 -1.96
C SER A 48 13.22 -16.94 -1.85
N ASP A 49 14.42 -17.36 -1.42
CA ASP A 49 15.61 -16.49 -1.39
C ASP A 49 16.07 -16.03 -2.79
N ALA A 50 15.57 -16.68 -3.86
CA ALA A 50 15.80 -16.25 -5.23
C ALA A 50 14.92 -15.07 -5.65
N ILE A 51 13.80 -14.84 -4.95
CA ILE A 51 12.83 -13.77 -5.23
C ILE A 51 12.93 -12.67 -4.18
N VAL A 52 13.03 -13.03 -2.90
CA VAL A 52 13.00 -12.12 -1.76
C VAL A 52 14.32 -12.19 -1.01
N THR A 53 14.94 -11.03 -0.80
CA THR A 53 16.07 -10.87 0.12
C THR A 53 15.64 -10.09 1.35
N THR A 54 16.05 -10.54 2.52
CA THR A 54 15.75 -9.89 3.81
C THR A 54 16.90 -8.97 4.24
N GLY A 55 16.57 -7.88 4.96
CA GLY A 55 17.50 -6.90 5.48
C GLY A 55 17.37 -6.73 7.00
N GLU A 56 17.29 -5.46 7.43
CA GLU A 56 17.14 -5.09 8.84
C GLU A 56 15.94 -5.78 9.51
N GLN A 57 16.10 -6.18 10.77
CA GLN A 57 15.02 -6.71 11.60
C GLN A 57 14.74 -5.77 12.77
N LYS A 58 13.46 -5.53 13.03
CA LYS A 58 12.96 -4.68 14.12
C LYS A 58 11.76 -5.31 14.80
N VAL A 59 11.54 -4.99 16.07
CA VAL A 59 10.29 -5.31 16.76
C VAL A 59 9.50 -4.02 16.89
N ASP A 60 8.23 -4.06 16.51
CA ASP A 60 7.31 -2.96 16.71
C ASP A 60 6.94 -2.88 18.19
N ASP A 61 7.36 -1.81 18.87
CA ASP A 61 7.12 -1.61 20.30
C ASP A 61 5.63 -1.51 20.66
N MET A 62 4.79 -1.05 19.72
CA MET A 62 3.35 -0.91 19.93
C MET A 62 2.63 -2.26 19.88
N THR A 63 3.08 -3.17 19.02
CA THR A 63 2.38 -4.45 18.77
C THR A 63 3.15 -5.68 19.25
N GLY A 64 4.43 -5.55 19.58
CA GLY A 64 5.35 -6.64 19.90
C GLY A 64 5.66 -7.56 18.71
N LEU A 65 5.25 -7.19 17.49
CA LEU A 65 5.44 -8.04 16.31
C LEU A 65 6.84 -7.84 15.73
N PRO A 66 7.54 -8.93 15.36
CA PRO A 66 8.79 -8.82 14.63
C PRO A 66 8.53 -8.52 13.16
N TRP A 67 9.33 -7.62 12.62
CA TRP A 67 9.33 -7.17 11.23
C TRP A 67 10.72 -7.30 10.63
N GLU A 68 10.76 -7.46 9.32
CA GLU A 68 11.98 -7.46 8.53
C GLU A 68 11.80 -6.62 7.26
N GLN A 69 12.84 -5.88 6.91
CA GLN A 69 12.92 -5.20 5.62
C GLN A 69 13.13 -6.25 4.53
N VAL A 70 12.49 -6.07 3.37
CA VAL A 70 12.60 -6.98 2.24
C VAL A 70 12.76 -6.23 0.93
N SER A 71 13.47 -6.87 0.00
CA SER A 71 13.50 -6.53 -1.42
C SER A 71 13.04 -7.74 -2.22
N ALA A 72 11.99 -7.57 -3.03
CA ALA A 72 11.45 -8.60 -3.90
C ALA A 72 11.71 -8.26 -5.37
N LYS A 73 12.33 -9.18 -6.12
CA LYS A 73 12.59 -9.05 -7.55
C LYS A 73 11.65 -9.94 -8.34
N VAL A 74 10.73 -9.31 -9.08
CA VAL A 74 9.68 -10.01 -9.82
C VAL A 74 9.60 -9.53 -11.26
N TRP A 75 9.14 -10.40 -12.15
CA TRP A 75 8.83 -10.05 -13.53
C TRP A 75 7.34 -9.73 -13.64
N MET A 76 7.02 -8.64 -14.33
CA MET A 76 5.65 -8.28 -14.68
C MET A 76 5.56 -7.84 -16.13
N LYS A 77 4.35 -7.86 -16.69
CA LYS A 77 4.12 -7.32 -18.03
C LYS A 77 4.18 -5.81 -18.01
N LYS A 78 4.78 -5.21 -19.04
CA LYS A 78 4.84 -3.74 -19.19
C LYS A 78 3.44 -3.11 -19.27
N GLU A 79 2.49 -3.80 -19.91
CA GLU A 79 1.10 -3.34 -20.04
C GLU A 79 0.36 -3.20 -18.70
N ALA A 80 0.87 -3.82 -17.63
CA ALA A 80 0.31 -3.71 -16.29
C ALA A 80 0.84 -2.50 -15.50
N MET A 81 1.69 -1.65 -16.10
CA MET A 81 2.20 -0.43 -15.48
C MET A 81 1.62 0.82 -16.12
N LEU A 82 1.42 1.83 -15.27
CA LEU A 82 1.15 3.20 -15.69
C LEU A 82 2.43 4.02 -15.58
N ASN A 83 2.64 4.92 -16.54
CA ASN A 83 3.77 5.85 -16.51
C ASN A 83 3.61 6.92 -15.43
N ASP A 84 2.36 7.22 -15.05
CA ASP A 84 2.02 8.19 -14.03
C ASP A 84 0.85 7.66 -13.19
N ILE A 85 1.00 7.75 -11.86
CA ILE A 85 -0.01 7.37 -10.88
C ILE A 85 -1.01 8.50 -10.61
N ASN A 86 -0.68 9.76 -10.94
CA ASN A 86 -1.52 10.91 -10.63
C ASN A 86 -2.96 10.77 -11.15
N PRO A 87 -3.23 10.29 -12.38
CA PRO A 87 -4.61 10.11 -12.83
C PRO A 87 -5.44 9.15 -11.96
N VAL A 88 -4.78 8.14 -11.38
CA VAL A 88 -5.40 7.19 -10.44
C VAL A 88 -5.74 7.88 -9.13
N TRP A 89 -4.83 8.72 -8.61
CA TRP A 89 -5.08 9.53 -7.41
C TRP A 89 -6.15 10.60 -7.61
N GLU A 90 -6.19 11.26 -8.77
CA GLU A 90 -7.25 12.21 -9.09
C GLU A 90 -8.62 11.54 -9.02
N LYS A 91 -8.75 10.33 -9.58
CA LYS A 91 -10.00 9.56 -9.55
C LYS A 91 -10.38 9.10 -8.15
N ALA A 92 -9.41 8.61 -7.38
CA ALA A 92 -9.65 8.22 -6.00
C ALA A 92 -10.08 9.41 -5.13
N ARG A 93 -9.46 10.58 -5.32
CA ARG A 93 -9.82 11.82 -4.63
C ARG A 93 -11.22 12.30 -5.00
N GLU A 94 -11.55 12.30 -6.29
CA GLU A 94 -12.89 12.66 -6.77
C GLU A 94 -13.96 11.73 -6.16
N ALA A 95 -13.68 10.42 -6.15
CA ALA A 95 -14.56 9.42 -5.54
C ALA A 95 -14.72 9.66 -4.03
N TYR A 96 -13.63 9.91 -3.30
CA TYR A 96 -13.67 10.24 -1.88
C TYR A 96 -14.51 11.49 -1.60
N LYS A 97 -14.19 12.60 -2.29
CA LYS A 97 -14.86 13.89 -2.10
C LYS A 97 -16.34 13.84 -2.45
N THR A 98 -16.73 13.06 -3.45
CA THR A 98 -18.13 13.00 -3.92
C THR A 98 -18.97 12.03 -3.09
N ASN A 99 -18.45 10.83 -2.82
CA ASN A 99 -19.25 9.80 -2.17
C ASN A 99 -19.25 9.94 -0.64
N CYS A 100 -18.15 10.38 -0.03
CA CYS A 100 -18.06 10.52 1.42
C CYS A 100 -18.60 11.86 1.95
N SER A 101 -19.08 12.75 1.07
CA SER A 101 -19.67 14.05 1.44
C SER A 101 -21.20 14.10 1.41
N VAL A 102 -21.86 12.97 1.15
CA VAL A 102 -23.32 12.88 0.99
C VAL A 102 -24.08 13.19 2.29
N CYS A 103 -23.52 12.82 3.45
CA CYS A 103 -24.17 12.96 4.75
C CYS A 103 -23.67 14.19 5.54
N HIS A 104 -22.38 14.48 5.45
CA HIS A 104 -21.68 15.59 6.09
C HIS A 104 -20.37 15.83 5.33
N THR A 105 -19.62 16.88 5.67
CA THR A 105 -18.27 17.06 5.12
C THR A 105 -17.37 15.88 5.51
N GLN A 106 -16.67 15.33 4.54
CA GLN A 106 -15.67 14.29 4.73
C GLN A 106 -14.42 14.86 5.44
N PRO A 107 -13.71 14.06 6.26
CA PRO A 107 -12.44 14.50 6.86
C PRO A 107 -11.40 14.90 5.81
N ASP A 108 -10.51 15.83 6.14
CA ASP A 108 -9.33 16.11 5.30
C ASP A 108 -8.45 14.86 5.21
N GLU A 109 -7.76 14.66 4.08
CA GLU A 109 -6.91 13.49 3.86
C GLU A 109 -5.79 13.35 4.91
N ALA A 110 -5.27 14.48 5.39
CA ALA A 110 -4.23 14.53 6.43
C ALA A 110 -4.80 14.47 7.87
N HIS A 111 -6.10 14.21 8.06
CA HIS A 111 -6.70 14.21 9.40
C HIS A 111 -6.32 12.98 10.24
N PHE A 112 -6.12 11.83 9.59
CA PHE A 112 -5.73 10.57 10.23
C PHE A 112 -4.39 10.08 9.68
N ASP A 113 -3.68 9.28 10.48
CA ASP A 113 -2.53 8.51 10.02
C ASP A 113 -2.98 7.32 9.14
N ALA A 114 -2.03 6.71 8.44
CA ALA A 114 -2.29 5.66 7.46
C ALA A 114 -2.79 4.35 8.10
N ASN A 115 -2.50 4.10 9.38
CA ASN A 115 -2.97 2.93 10.10
C ASN A 115 -4.39 3.14 10.66
N THR A 116 -4.79 4.39 10.88
CA THR A 116 -6.11 4.78 11.38
C THR A 116 -7.14 4.84 10.25
N TRP A 117 -6.75 5.25 9.04
CA TRP A 117 -7.64 5.35 7.88
C TRP A 117 -8.49 4.11 7.57
N PRO A 118 -7.97 2.86 7.60
CA PRO A 118 -8.80 1.67 7.37
C PRO A 118 -10.03 1.58 8.27
N GLY A 119 -9.87 1.84 9.57
CA GLY A 119 -10.99 1.78 10.51
C GLY A 119 -11.99 2.92 10.33
N MET A 120 -11.49 4.13 10.04
CA MET A 120 -12.35 5.29 9.80
C MET A 120 -13.12 5.18 8.49
N PHE A 121 -12.47 4.67 7.45
CA PHE A 121 -13.09 4.48 6.14
C PHE A 121 -14.16 3.38 6.18
N ASP A 122 -13.91 2.26 6.86
CA ASP A 122 -14.90 1.18 7.04
C ASP A 122 -16.22 1.68 7.66
N GLY A 123 -16.14 2.59 8.64
CA GLY A 123 -17.33 3.24 9.21
C GLY A 123 -18.15 4.07 8.21
N MET A 124 -17.53 4.58 7.14
CA MET A 124 -18.21 5.33 6.07
C MET A 124 -18.82 4.41 5.01
N LEU A 125 -18.24 3.23 4.78
CA LEU A 125 -18.65 2.30 3.72
C LEU A 125 -20.08 1.79 3.86
N ALA A 126 -20.61 1.72 5.08
CA ALA A 126 -22.02 1.36 5.30
C ALA A 126 -23.02 2.32 4.63
N PHE A 127 -22.58 3.51 4.19
CA PHE A 127 -23.43 4.59 3.67
C PHE A 127 -23.02 5.06 2.27
N VAL A 128 -22.03 4.43 1.64
CA VAL A 128 -21.58 4.74 0.29
C VAL A 128 -21.57 3.48 -0.58
N ASN A 129 -21.85 3.63 -1.88
CA ASN A 129 -21.91 2.49 -2.79
C ASN A 129 -20.59 2.39 -3.57
N PHE A 130 -19.59 1.73 -2.99
CA PHE A 130 -18.37 1.35 -3.69
C PHE A 130 -18.38 -0.14 -4.03
N ASP A 131 -17.84 -0.50 -5.20
CA ASP A 131 -17.37 -1.85 -5.43
C ASP A 131 -16.01 -2.06 -4.74
N THR A 132 -15.61 -3.32 -4.61
CA THR A 132 -14.39 -3.70 -3.89
C THR A 132 -13.13 -3.05 -4.44
N ASP A 133 -13.04 -2.84 -5.75
CA ASP A 133 -11.87 -2.23 -6.38
C ASP A 133 -11.80 -0.73 -6.12
N SER A 134 -12.94 -0.04 -6.19
CA SER A 134 -13.06 1.38 -5.89
C SER A 134 -12.79 1.67 -4.41
N GLU A 135 -13.32 0.83 -3.52
CA GLU A 135 -13.05 0.89 -2.09
C GLU A 135 -11.55 0.77 -1.80
N ALA A 136 -10.91 -0.28 -2.32
CA ALA A 136 -9.49 -0.52 -2.13
C ALA A 136 -8.64 0.64 -2.67
N LEU A 137 -9.02 1.21 -3.82
CA LEU A 137 -8.34 2.35 -4.41
C LEU A 137 -8.48 3.62 -3.56
N VAL A 138 -9.69 3.95 -3.08
CA VAL A 138 -9.92 5.12 -2.22
C VAL A 138 -9.20 4.96 -0.89
N LEU A 139 -9.24 3.78 -0.27
CA LEU A 139 -8.49 3.51 0.95
C LEU A 139 -6.99 3.68 0.73
N LYS A 140 -6.45 3.14 -0.37
CA LYS A 140 -5.03 3.30 -0.71
C LYS A 140 -4.66 4.77 -0.91
N TYR A 141 -5.51 5.55 -1.56
CA TYR A 141 -5.34 6.99 -1.72
C TYR A 141 -5.27 7.68 -0.35
N LEU A 142 -6.24 7.44 0.54
CA LEU A 142 -6.29 8.04 1.88
C LEU A 142 -5.05 7.67 2.70
N GLN A 143 -4.62 6.41 2.68
CA GLN A 143 -3.40 5.98 3.36
C GLN A 143 -2.14 6.66 2.80
N LYS A 144 -2.05 6.90 1.48
CA LYS A 144 -0.89 7.54 0.82
C LYS A 144 -0.91 9.07 0.85
N HIS A 145 -1.99 9.67 1.37
CA HIS A 145 -2.15 11.12 1.56
C HIS A 145 -2.50 11.45 3.03
N SER A 146 -2.23 10.50 3.93
CA SER A 146 -2.46 10.62 5.37
C SER A 146 -1.56 11.68 6.01
N SER A 147 -1.74 11.93 7.32
CA SER A 147 -0.83 12.79 8.08
C SER A 147 0.63 12.34 8.01
N ASP A 148 0.90 11.04 7.81
CA ASP A 148 2.26 10.49 7.68
C ASP A 148 2.98 10.94 6.40
N PHE A 149 2.23 11.41 5.41
CA PHE A 149 2.73 11.85 4.10
C PHE A 149 2.49 13.35 3.83
N ALA A 150 1.88 14.07 4.79
CA ALA A 150 1.71 15.52 4.69
C ALA A 150 3.04 16.25 4.96
N GLU A 151 3.28 17.37 4.27
CA GLU A 151 4.51 18.16 4.45
C GLU A 151 4.71 18.54 5.93
N GLY A 152 5.86 18.15 6.49
CA GLY A 152 6.24 18.43 7.88
C GLY A 152 6.34 17.21 8.81
N HIS A 153 6.07 15.99 8.33
CA HIS A 153 6.10 14.75 9.12
C HIS A 153 7.11 13.67 8.65
N HIS A 154 8.14 14.04 7.89
CA HIS A 154 9.30 13.16 7.57
C HIS A 154 10.58 13.61 8.27
#